data_AF-A0A947EPC6-F1
#
_entry.id   AF-A0A947EPC6-F1
#
_cell.length_a   1.000
_cell.length_b   1.000
_cell.length_c   1.000
_cell.angle_alpha   90.00
_cell.angle_beta   90.00
_cell.angle_gamma   90.00
#
_symmetry.space_group_name_H-M   'P 1'
#
loop_
_entity.id
_entity.type
_entity.pdbx_description
1 polymer ?
#
loop_
_entity_poly.entity_id
_entity_poly.type
_entity_poly.pdbx_seq_one_letter_code
_entity_poly.pdbx_strand_id
1 'polypeptide(L)'
;MPLFKRNPFGHILFLKKWLIRILGIMTHQRYKGFNTLEIEGSEIVRALPGQGVLFVSNHQTYFADVVAMFHVFNASLSGRTDTIKNVGYLWNPKLNIYYVAAAETMSKSLLTKILGYVGAISIQRTWRA
;
A
#
# COMPACT_ATOMS: atom_id res chain seq x y z
N MET A 1 -4.64 -10.40 16.61
CA MET A 1 -4.21 -9.00 16.79
C MET A 1 -5.30 -8.29 17.58
N PRO A 2 -4.99 -7.48 18.61
CA PRO A 2 -6.01 -6.81 19.41
C PRO A 2 -6.87 -5.89 18.53
N LEU A 3 -8.19 -5.93 18.70
CA LEU A 3 -9.16 -5.14 17.91
C LEU A 3 -8.86 -3.63 17.96
N PHE A 4 -8.33 -3.15 19.08
CA PHE A 4 -8.07 -1.72 19.33
C PHE A 4 -6.61 -1.31 19.20
N LYS A 5 -5.72 -2.18 18.70
CA LYS A 5 -4.31 -1.79 18.49
C LYS A 5 -4.24 -0.67 17.45
N ARG A 6 -3.55 0.41 17.76
CA ARG A 6 -3.37 1.58 16.88
C ARG A 6 -1.95 1.67 16.33
N ASN A 7 -1.80 2.34 15.19
CA ASN A 7 -0.49 2.76 14.68
C ASN A 7 -0.09 4.15 15.25
N PRO A 8 1.13 4.65 14.96
CA PRO A 8 1.57 5.98 15.42
C PRO A 8 0.70 7.15 14.94
N PHE A 9 -0.12 6.95 13.90
CA PHE A 9 -1.06 7.93 13.36
C PHE A 9 -2.47 7.80 13.93
N GLY A 10 -2.67 6.97 14.97
CA GLY A 10 -3.97 6.77 15.62
C GLY A 10 -4.95 5.86 14.87
N HIS A 11 -4.57 5.29 13.73
CA HIS A 11 -5.42 4.36 12.96
C HIS A 11 -5.50 3.00 13.65
N ILE A 12 -6.72 2.48 13.77
CA ILE A 12 -7.04 1.15 14.25
C ILE A 12 -6.55 0.13 13.22
N LEU A 13 -5.62 -0.73 13.64
CA LEU A 13 -4.96 -1.69 12.76
C LEU A 13 -5.94 -2.75 12.21
N PHE A 14 -6.99 -3.09 12.97
CA PHE A 14 -8.05 -3.99 12.50
C PHE A 14 -8.77 -3.40 11.28
N LEU A 15 -9.23 -2.14 11.36
CA LEU A 15 -9.87 -1.45 10.25
C LEU A 15 -8.89 -1.31 9.07
N LYS A 16 -7.64 -0.92 9.34
CA LYS A 16 -6.59 -0.81 8.32
C LYS A 16 -6.41 -2.12 7.55
N LYS A 17 -6.36 -3.26 8.25
CA LYS A 17 -6.22 -4.60 7.65
C LYS A 17 -7.39 -4.93 6.71
N TRP A 18 -8.62 -4.64 7.13
CA TRP A 18 -9.80 -4.89 6.30
C TRP A 18 -9.87 -3.98 5.08
N LEU A 19 -9.54 -2.70 5.22
CA LEU A 19 -9.47 -1.77 4.09
C LEU A 19 -8.44 -2.25 3.05
N ILE A 20 -7.25 -2.67 3.48
CA ILE A 20 -6.22 -3.23 2.57
C ILE A 20 -6.74 -4.48 1.85
N ARG A 21 -7.43 -5.39 2.56
CA ARG A 21 -7.99 -6.60 1.95
C ARG A 21 -9.02 -6.27 0.87
N ILE A 22 -10.00 -5.42 1.20
CA ILE A 22 -11.10 -5.07 0.28
C ILE A 22 -10.54 -4.35 -0.94
N LEU A 23 -9.76 -3.28 -0.73
CA LEU A 23 -9.17 -2.50 -1.81
C LEU A 23 -8.18 -3.32 -2.64
N GLY A 24 -7.40 -4.19 -1.98
CA GLY A 24 -6.48 -5.10 -2.66
C GLY A 24 -7.22 -6.04 -3.60
N ILE A 25 -8.30 -6.68 -3.15
CA ILE A 25 -9.12 -7.56 -4.01
C ILE A 25 -9.70 -6.77 -5.20
N MET A 26 -10.29 -5.60 -4.95
CA MET A 26 -10.88 -4.75 -5.99
C MET A 26 -9.85 -4.30 -7.03
N THR A 27 -8.62 -4.00 -6.61
CA THR A 27 -7.57 -3.48 -7.49
C THR A 27 -6.70 -4.55 -8.13
N HIS A 28 -6.76 -5.81 -7.65
CA HIS A 28 -5.92 -6.89 -8.16
C HIS A 28 -6.12 -7.13 -9.66
N GLN A 29 -7.37 -7.06 -10.15
CA GLN A 29 -7.70 -7.23 -11.56
C GLN A 29 -7.01 -6.21 -12.47
N ARG A 30 -6.73 -4.98 -11.98
CA ARG A 30 -6.03 -3.96 -12.75
C ARG A 30 -4.62 -4.40 -13.17
N TYR A 31 -3.91 -5.09 -12.28
CA TYR A 31 -2.48 -5.43 -12.48
C TYR A 31 -2.25 -6.86 -12.98
N LYS A 32 -3.29 -7.69 -12.98
CA LYS A 32 -3.20 -9.08 -13.45
C LYS A 32 -4.15 -9.43 -14.60
N GLY A 33 -5.27 -8.73 -14.72
CA GLY A 33 -6.27 -8.97 -15.76
C GLY A 33 -6.13 -8.02 -16.95
N PHE A 34 -6.22 -6.71 -16.70
CA PHE A 34 -6.25 -5.69 -17.76
C PHE A 34 -4.88 -5.18 -18.18
N ASN A 35 -3.87 -5.30 -17.32
CA ASN A 35 -2.52 -4.82 -17.56
C ASN A 35 -1.50 -5.90 -17.18
N THR A 36 -0.32 -5.86 -17.81
CA THR A 36 0.81 -6.74 -17.52
C THR A 36 1.75 -6.01 -16.57
N LEU A 37 1.59 -6.24 -15.26
CA LEU A 37 2.59 -5.79 -14.29
C LEU A 37 3.79 -6.73 -14.33
N GLU A 38 4.92 -6.22 -14.79
CA GLU A 38 6.23 -6.88 -14.71
C GLU A 38 6.88 -6.55 -13.36
N ILE A 39 7.44 -7.56 -12.71
CA ILE A 39 8.04 -7.48 -11.38
C ILE A 39 9.39 -8.18 -11.48
N GLU A 40 10.43 -7.53 -11.00
CA GLU A 40 11.77 -8.08 -10.90
C GLU A 40 12.36 -7.72 -9.54
N GLY A 41 13.18 -8.60 -8.96
CA GLY A 41 13.91 -8.32 -7.73
C GLY A 41 13.06 -8.36 -6.46
N SER A 42 11.90 -9.03 -6.48
CA SER A 42 11.02 -9.09 -5.30
C SER A 42 11.64 -9.80 -4.10
N GLU A 43 12.66 -10.63 -4.28
CA GLU A 43 13.45 -11.27 -3.23
C GLU A 43 14.20 -10.26 -2.35
N ILE A 44 14.59 -9.11 -2.92
CA ILE A 44 15.24 -8.02 -2.17
C ILE A 44 14.29 -7.57 -1.06
N VAL A 45 12.99 -7.42 -1.36
CA VAL A 45 11.98 -6.99 -0.38
C VAL A 45 11.87 -7.95 0.80
N ARG A 46 12.09 -9.25 0.60
CA ARG A 46 12.07 -10.24 1.69
C ARG A 46 13.30 -10.15 2.60
N ALA A 47 14.43 -9.71 2.06
CA ALA A 47 15.68 -9.55 2.80
C ALA A 47 15.74 -8.26 3.62
N LEU A 48 14.82 -7.31 3.40
CA LEU A 48 14.80 -6.02 4.10
C LEU A 48 14.41 -6.16 5.57
N PRO A 49 14.94 -5.27 6.44
CA PRO A 49 14.53 -5.24 7.84
C PRO A 49 13.06 -4.83 7.99
N GLY A 50 12.45 -5.23 9.11
CA GLY A 50 11.02 -5.01 9.35
C GLY A 50 10.57 -3.55 9.50
N GLN A 51 11.52 -2.63 9.72
CA GLN A 51 11.35 -1.19 9.95
C GLN A 51 12.61 -0.41 9.54
N GLY A 52 12.52 0.92 9.44
CA GLY A 52 13.66 1.78 9.09
C GLY A 52 14.03 1.74 7.60
N VAL A 53 13.08 1.36 6.74
CA VAL A 53 13.27 1.27 5.28
C VAL A 53 12.52 2.42 4.62
N LEU A 54 13.24 3.19 3.79
CA LEU A 54 12.67 4.22 2.92
C LEU A 54 12.74 3.72 1.48
N PHE A 55 11.59 3.54 0.84
CA PHE A 55 11.51 3.30 -0.59
C PHE A 55 11.48 4.63 -1.33
N VAL A 56 12.39 4.80 -2.29
CA VAL A 56 12.42 5.95 -3.20
C VAL A 56 11.99 5.46 -4.58
N SER A 57 10.90 5.99 -5.10
CA SER A 57 10.37 5.63 -6.41
C SER A 57 10.08 6.88 -7.23
N ASN A 58 10.05 6.73 -8.55
CA ASN A 58 9.36 7.69 -9.40
C ASN A 58 7.85 7.70 -9.08
N HIS A 59 7.15 8.74 -9.55
CA HIS A 59 5.71 8.86 -9.39
C HIS A 59 5.08 9.30 -10.70
N GLN A 60 4.31 8.41 -11.32
CA GLN A 60 3.68 8.64 -12.62
C GLN A 60 2.15 8.64 -12.50
N THR A 61 1.58 7.67 -11.80
CA THR A 61 0.12 7.56 -11.64
C THR A 61 -0.27 7.70 -10.19
N TYR A 62 -1.01 8.77 -9.92
CA TYR A 62 -1.45 9.29 -8.63
C TYR A 62 -1.68 8.28 -7.50
N PHE A 63 -2.48 7.23 -7.72
CA PHE A 63 -2.72 6.16 -6.73
C PHE A 63 -2.28 4.77 -7.21
N ALA A 64 -2.19 4.56 -8.52
CA ALA A 64 -1.94 3.23 -9.06
C ALA A 64 -0.52 2.74 -8.74
N ASP A 65 0.46 3.64 -8.64
CA ASP A 65 1.84 3.26 -8.30
C ASP A 65 1.90 2.71 -6.87
N VAL A 66 1.29 3.44 -5.93
CA VAL A 66 1.21 3.03 -4.51
C VAL A 66 0.46 1.71 -4.38
N VAL A 67 -0.69 1.56 -5.05
CA VAL A 67 -1.46 0.31 -4.99
C VAL A 67 -0.66 -0.87 -5.58
N ALA A 68 0.08 -0.66 -6.68
CA ALA A 68 0.96 -1.68 -7.24
C ALA A 68 2.05 -2.09 -6.24
N MET A 69 2.70 -1.12 -5.59
CA MET A 69 3.70 -1.39 -4.55
C MET A 69 3.10 -2.16 -3.37
N PHE A 70 1.89 -1.84 -2.92
CA PHE A 70 1.19 -2.62 -1.89
C PHE A 70 0.98 -4.08 -2.33
N HIS A 71 0.63 -4.32 -3.59
CA HIS A 71 0.51 -5.68 -4.13
C HIS A 71 1.85 -6.41 -4.14
N VAL A 72 2.87 -5.80 -4.72
CA VAL A 72 4.22 -6.39 -4.83
C VAL A 72 4.82 -6.67 -3.46
N PHE A 73 4.73 -5.73 -2.51
CA PHE A 73 5.28 -5.89 -1.17
C PHE A 73 4.59 -7.01 -0.40
N ASN A 74 3.26 -7.04 -0.40
CA ASN A 74 2.54 -8.09 0.33
C ASN A 74 2.71 -9.46 -0.35
N ALA A 75 2.78 -9.51 -1.69
CA ALA A 75 3.08 -10.73 -2.41
C ALA A 75 4.48 -11.25 -2.09
N SER A 76 5.49 -10.39 -2.17
CA SER A 76 6.88 -10.72 -1.83
C SER A 76 7.00 -11.24 -0.40
N LEU A 77 6.46 -10.50 0.58
CA LEU A 77 6.52 -10.88 1.99
C LEU A 77 5.72 -12.14 2.33
N SER A 78 4.79 -12.56 1.45
CA SER A 78 4.11 -13.86 1.53
C SER A 78 4.89 -15.02 0.90
N GLY A 79 6.13 -14.77 0.46
CA GLY A 79 7.03 -15.78 -0.13
C GLY A 79 6.96 -15.89 -1.65
N ARG A 80 6.31 -14.95 -2.35
CA ARG A 80 6.19 -15.00 -3.81
C ARG A 80 7.35 -14.30 -4.49
N THR A 81 7.86 -14.89 -5.56
CA THR A 81 8.90 -14.29 -6.40
C THR A 81 8.27 -13.76 -7.67
N ASP A 82 8.39 -12.45 -7.87
CA ASP A 82 8.12 -11.71 -9.11
C ASP A 82 6.70 -11.92 -9.63
N THR A 83 5.76 -12.10 -8.70
CA THR A 83 4.38 -12.39 -9.06
C THR A 83 3.37 -12.00 -8.01
N ILE A 84 2.22 -11.52 -8.48
CA ILE A 84 1.03 -11.26 -7.68
C ILE A 84 -0.10 -12.27 -7.97
N LYS A 85 0.15 -13.40 -8.65
CA LYS A 85 -0.87 -14.41 -9.02
C LYS A 85 -1.76 -14.85 -7.85
N ASN A 86 -3.09 -14.74 -7.97
CA ASN A 86 -4.08 -15.03 -6.92
C ASN A 86 -3.98 -14.07 -5.73
N VAL A 87 -5.09 -13.84 -5.02
CA VAL A 87 -5.17 -12.82 -3.95
C VAL A 87 -4.73 -13.28 -2.54
N GLY A 88 -4.26 -14.52 -2.37
CA GLY A 88 -3.97 -15.11 -1.06
C GLY A 88 -2.98 -14.32 -0.19
N TYR A 89 -2.04 -13.60 -0.81
CA TYR A 89 -1.07 -12.73 -0.15
C TYR A 89 -1.71 -11.57 0.64
N LEU A 90 -2.96 -11.20 0.31
CA LEU A 90 -3.71 -10.16 1.03
C LEU A 90 -4.32 -10.68 2.34
N TRP A 91 -4.21 -11.98 2.65
CA TRP A 91 -4.79 -12.52 3.88
C TRP A 91 -4.14 -11.93 5.14
N ASN A 92 -2.82 -11.77 5.16
CA ASN A 92 -2.14 -11.16 6.29
C ASN A 92 -1.17 -10.06 5.83
N PRO A 93 -1.70 -8.89 5.42
CA PRO A 93 -0.88 -7.86 4.83
C PRO A 93 -0.02 -7.17 5.89
N LYS A 94 1.16 -6.70 5.49
CA LYS A 94 2.02 -5.86 6.33
C LYS A 94 1.35 -4.50 6.54
N LEU A 95 1.10 -4.17 7.81
CA LEU A 95 0.31 -2.99 8.19
C LEU A 95 1.15 -1.73 8.42
N ASN A 96 2.48 -1.84 8.46
CA ASN A 96 3.40 -0.72 8.63
C ASN A 96 4.03 -0.24 7.30
N ILE A 97 3.30 -0.40 6.20
CA ILE A 97 3.61 0.26 4.92
C ILE A 97 2.92 1.63 4.91
N TYR A 98 3.67 2.65 4.54
CA TYR A 98 3.22 4.03 4.46
C TYR A 98 3.75 4.69 3.20
N TYR A 99 3.05 5.71 2.71
CA TYR A 99 3.45 6.50 1.54
C TYR A 99 3.18 7.98 1.80
N VAL A 100 3.99 8.85 1.22
CA VAL A 100 3.82 10.30 1.36
C VAL A 100 2.80 10.80 0.36
N ALA A 101 1.85 11.64 0.80
CA ALA A 101 0.81 12.18 -0.07
C ALA A 101 0.44 13.62 0.32
N ALA A 102 -0.08 14.40 -0.63
CA ALA A 102 -0.51 15.77 -0.37
C ALA A 102 -1.79 15.82 0.49
N ALA A 103 -1.78 16.63 1.55
CA ALA A 103 -2.91 16.77 2.47
C ALA A 103 -4.19 17.28 1.77
N GLU A 104 -4.02 18.20 0.82
CA GLU A 104 -5.11 18.76 0.01
C GLU A 104 -5.78 17.69 -0.84
N THR A 105 -5.03 16.66 -1.25
CA THR A 105 -5.52 15.54 -2.04
C THR A 105 -6.24 14.53 -1.17
N MET A 106 -5.61 14.16 -0.05
CA MET A 106 -6.12 13.12 0.85
C MET A 106 -7.43 13.52 1.55
N SER A 107 -7.79 14.81 1.51
CA SER A 107 -9.01 15.35 2.11
C SER A 107 -10.20 15.50 1.13
N LYS A 108 -10.01 15.35 -0.19
CA LYS A 108 -11.02 15.74 -1.21
C LYS A 108 -12.26 14.87 -1.26
N SER A 109 -12.13 13.57 -1.04
CA SER A 109 -13.21 12.60 -1.29
C SER A 109 -13.20 11.46 -0.28
N LEU A 110 -14.29 10.71 -0.19
CA LEU A 110 -14.34 9.52 0.68
C LEU A 110 -13.27 8.50 0.30
N LEU A 111 -13.07 8.25 -1.00
CA LEU A 111 -12.04 7.34 -1.49
C LEU A 111 -10.64 7.78 -1.03
N THR A 112 -10.31 9.07 -1.18
CA THR A 112 -8.99 9.59 -0.77
C THR A 112 -8.81 9.56 0.74
N LYS A 113 -9.85 9.81 1.54
CA LYS A 113 -9.80 9.63 3.00
C LYS A 113 -9.57 8.18 3.41
N ILE A 114 -10.21 7.22 2.72
CA ILE A 114 -9.99 5.78 2.94
C ILE A 114 -8.54 5.41 2.61
N LEU A 115 -8.02 5.85 1.46
CA LEU A 115 -6.61 5.64 1.08
C LEU A 115 -5.67 6.28 2.12
N GLY A 116 -6.05 7.43 2.68
CA GLY A 116 -5.35 8.09 3.78
C GLY A 116 -5.19 7.17 4.99
N TYR A 117 -6.29 6.56 5.41
CA TYR A 117 -6.31 5.60 6.51
C TYR A 117 -5.41 4.38 6.25
N VAL A 118 -5.38 3.91 5.00
CA VAL A 118 -4.61 2.74 4.55
C VAL A 118 -3.10 2.95 4.62
N GLY A 119 -2.58 4.17 4.59
CA GLY A 119 -1.15 4.38 4.78
C GLY A 119 -0.57 5.74 4.44
N ALA A 120 -1.39 6.77 4.18
CA ALA A 120 -0.82 8.05 3.78
C ALA A 120 -0.23 8.82 4.96
N ILE A 121 0.96 9.36 4.74
CA ILE A 121 1.57 10.42 5.54
C ILE A 121 1.30 11.72 4.79
N SER A 122 0.32 12.48 5.29
CA SER A 122 -0.12 13.71 4.64
C SER A 122 0.87 14.85 4.86
N ILE A 123 1.34 15.46 3.78
CA ILE A 123 2.20 16.64 3.80
C ILE A 123 1.49 17.84 3.18
N GLN A 124 1.65 19.03 3.76
CA GLN A 124 1.19 20.27 3.14
C GLN A 124 2.23 20.72 2.13
N ARG A 125 1.78 21.14 0.94
CA ARG A 125 2.69 21.68 -0.08
C ARG A 125 3.00 23.13 0.26
N THR A 126 4.28 23.47 0.29
CA THR A 126 4.72 24.87 0.45
C THR A 126 4.35 25.72 -0.76
N TRP A 127 4.37 25.13 -1.96
CA TRP A 127 4.11 25.82 -3.23
C TRP A 127 2.83 25.30 -3.86
N ARG A 128 1.99 26.24 -4.30
CA ARG A 128 0.73 25.99 -5.02
C ARG A 128 0.89 26.58 -6.42
N ALA A 129 0.49 25.81 -7.43
CA ALA A 129 0.37 26.31 -8.80
C ALA A 129 -0.97 27.03 -8.98
#